data_AF-A0A917QLT9-F1
#
_entry.id   AF-A0A917QLT9-F1
#
_cell.length_a   1.000
_cell.length_b   1.000
_cell.length_c   1.000
_cell.angle_alpha   90.00
_cell.angle_beta   90.00
_cell.angle_gamma   90.00
#
_symmetry.space_group_name_H-M   'P 1'
#
loop_
_entity.id
_entity.type
_entity.pdbx_description
1 polymer ?
#
loop_
_entity_poly.entity_id
_entity_poly.type
_entity_poly.pdbx_seq_one_letter_code
_entity_poly.pdbx_strand_id
1 'polypeptide(L)'
;MTILYDPTAMNELFTDLQTYGGQMKGQIAELDSASTDFQNNLQGENAVANFVRAHGNLKTELSDTLEKLDKLAAQVESALHRALEADGKVGDGFADF
;
A
#
# COMPACT_ATOMS: atom_id res chain seq x y z
N MET A 1 2.48 23.03 23.89
CA MET A 1 2.49 21.55 23.78
C MET A 1 3.00 21.26 22.38
N THR A 2 4.22 20.78 22.24
CA THR A 2 4.80 20.55 20.91
C THR A 2 4.13 19.34 20.29
N ILE A 3 3.49 19.55 19.16
CA ILE A 3 3.00 18.47 18.31
C ILE A 3 4.18 17.53 18.02
N LEU A 4 4.08 16.27 18.42
CA LEU A 4 5.18 15.29 18.30
C LEU A 4 5.30 14.71 16.86
N TYR A 5 4.37 15.04 15.98
CA TYR A 5 4.29 14.54 14.60
C TYR A 5 4.45 15.70 13.60
N ASP A 6 5.19 15.50 12.50
CA ASP A 6 5.27 16.46 11.40
C ASP A 6 4.14 16.17 10.39
N PRO A 7 3.11 17.04 10.28
CA PRO A 7 2.00 16.81 9.36
C PRO A 7 2.43 16.74 7.89
N THR A 8 3.53 17.42 7.53
CA THR A 8 4.07 17.42 6.17
C THR A 8 4.60 16.04 5.82
N ALA A 9 5.46 15.49 6.69
CA ALA A 9 6.03 14.15 6.51
C ALA A 9 4.96 13.05 6.53
N MET A 10 3.90 13.21 7.34
CA MET A 10 2.79 12.26 7.38
C MET A 10 1.93 12.29 6.10
N ASN A 11 1.66 13.48 5.55
CA ASN A 11 0.95 13.62 4.27
C ASN A 11 1.78 13.10 3.09
N GLU A 12 3.09 13.33 3.10
CA GLU A 12 4.02 12.79 2.12
C GLU A 12 4.04 11.26 2.17
N LEU A 13 4.18 10.69 3.38
CA LEU A 13 4.11 9.24 3.58
C LEU A 13 2.78 8.64 3.10
N PHE A 14 1.64 9.29 3.40
CA PHE A 14 0.33 8.83 2.92
C PHE A 14 0.26 8.83 1.38
N THR A 15 0.72 9.92 0.76
CA THR A 15 0.76 10.10 -0.70
C THR A 15 1.65 9.04 -1.37
N ASP A 16 2.82 8.78 -0.78
CA ASP A 16 3.75 7.76 -1.23
C ASP A 16 3.13 6.36 -1.14
N LEU A 17 2.48 6.03 -0.03
CA LEU A 17 1.81 4.75 0.14
C LEU A 17 0.70 4.53 -0.89
N GLN A 18 -0.08 5.56 -1.20
CA GLN A 18 -1.09 5.49 -2.26
C GLN A 18 -0.46 5.33 -3.66
N THR A 19 0.61 6.07 -3.93
CA THR A 19 1.31 6.04 -5.23
C THR A 19 1.96 4.70 -5.47
N TYR A 20 2.81 4.23 -4.56
CA TYR A 20 3.51 2.96 -4.70
C TYR A 20 2.55 1.77 -4.62
N GLY A 21 1.51 1.84 -3.76
CA GLY A 21 0.45 0.83 -3.73
C GLY A 21 -0.31 0.74 -5.06
N GLY A 22 -0.62 1.88 -5.68
CA GLY A 22 -1.24 1.94 -7.00
C GLY A 22 -0.35 1.40 -8.12
N GLN A 23 0.93 1.77 -8.13
CA GLN A 23 1.92 1.25 -9.08
C GLN A 23 2.07 -0.27 -8.96
N MET A 24 2.14 -0.78 -7.73
CA MET A 24 2.25 -2.21 -7.47
C MET A 24 1.01 -2.98 -7.93
N LYS A 25 -0.20 -2.42 -7.75
CA LYS A 25 -1.44 -2.97 -8.33
C LYS A 25 -1.37 -3.06 -9.86
N GLY A 26 -0.83 -2.03 -10.52
CA GLY A 26 -0.60 -2.03 -11.97
C GLY A 26 0.40 -3.11 -12.40
N GLN A 27 1.54 -3.21 -11.73
CA GLN A 27 2.57 -4.21 -12.02
C GLN A 27 2.09 -5.65 -11.83
N ILE A 28 1.23 -5.92 -10.84
CA ILE A 28 0.60 -7.25 -10.67
C ILE A 28 -0.29 -7.58 -11.87
N ALA A 29 -1.07 -6.63 -12.37
CA ALA A 29 -1.91 -6.86 -13.54
C ALA A 29 -1.09 -7.14 -14.80
N GLU A 30 0.01 -6.41 -15.00
CA GLU A 30 0.96 -6.66 -16.09
C GLU A 30 1.61 -8.04 -15.96
N LEU A 31 2.00 -8.42 -14.74
CA LEU A 31 2.57 -9.74 -14.44
C LEU A 31 1.58 -10.87 -14.73
N ASP A 32 0.32 -10.73 -14.33
CA ASP A 32 -0.74 -11.72 -14.59
C ASP A 32 -0.97 -11.91 -16.11
N SER A 33 -0.93 -10.81 -16.88
CA SER A 33 -1.02 -10.87 -18.34
C SER A 33 0.18 -11.59 -18.96
N ALA A 34 1.40 -11.18 -18.59
CA ALA A 34 2.63 -11.79 -19.10
C ALA A 34 2.76 -13.26 -18.69
N SER A 35 2.27 -13.62 -17.51
CA SER A 35 2.24 -14.99 -16.99
C SER A 35 1.36 -15.89 -17.83
N THR A 36 0.20 -15.40 -18.27
CA THR A 36 -0.71 -16.12 -19.17
C THR A 36 -0.02 -16.43 -20.49
N ASP A 37 0.63 -15.43 -21.09
CA ASP A 37 1.37 -15.60 -22.34
C ASP A 37 2.55 -16.56 -22.18
N PHE A 38 3.28 -16.46 -21.09
CA PHE A 38 4.40 -17.36 -20.80
C PHE A 38 3.92 -18.81 -20.61
N GLN A 39 2.83 -19.02 -19.86
CA GLN A 39 2.24 -20.34 -19.66
C GLN A 39 1.79 -20.96 -20.99
N ASN A 40 1.21 -20.18 -21.90
CA ASN A 40 0.79 -20.66 -23.22
C ASN A 40 1.96 -21.06 -24.13
N ASN A 41 3.15 -20.49 -23.90
CA ASN A 41 4.36 -20.81 -24.66
C ASN A 41 5.23 -21.91 -24.01
N LEU A 42 4.95 -22.27 -22.75
CA LEU A 42 5.65 -23.35 -22.06
C LEU A 42 5.27 -24.71 -22.67
N GLN A 43 6.29 -25.53 -22.90
CA GLN A 43 6.13 -26.92 -23.30
C GLN A 43 6.54 -27.86 -22.17
N GLY A 44 5.78 -28.94 -21.99
CA GLY A 44 6.03 -29.97 -20.98
C GLY A 44 5.28 -29.71 -19.66
N GLU A 45 4.58 -30.74 -19.18
CA GLU A 45 3.70 -30.66 -18.01
C GLU A 45 4.44 -30.22 -16.73
N ASN A 46 5.66 -30.70 -16.52
CA ASN A 46 6.46 -30.32 -15.36
C ASN A 46 6.86 -28.84 -15.37
N ALA A 47 7.15 -28.28 -16.55
CA ALA A 47 7.53 -26.87 -16.67
C ALA A 47 6.31 -25.97 -16.38
N VAL A 48 5.15 -26.32 -16.94
CA VAL A 48 3.88 -25.64 -16.66
C VAL A 48 3.52 -25.72 -15.17
N ALA A 49 3.58 -26.91 -14.56
CA ALA A 49 3.25 -27.08 -13.15
C ALA A 49 4.18 -26.29 -12.21
N ASN A 50 5.49 -26.30 -12.49
CA ASN A 50 6.45 -25.53 -11.71
C ASN A 50 6.23 -24.02 -11.86
N PHE A 51 5.94 -23.55 -13.07
CA PHE A 51 5.63 -22.14 -13.33
C PHE A 51 4.35 -21.70 -12.61
N VAL A 52 3.26 -22.46 -12.74
CA VAL A 52 1.98 -22.17 -12.07
C VAL A 52 2.16 -22.06 -10.56
N ARG A 53 2.94 -22.97 -9.95
CA ARG A 53 3.24 -22.91 -8.51
C ARG A 53 4.05 -21.65 -8.15
N ALA A 54 5.12 -21.37 -8.89
CA ALA A 54 5.97 -20.21 -8.62
C ALA A 54 5.20 -18.88 -8.78
N HIS A 55 4.41 -18.78 -9.85
CA HIS A 55 3.55 -17.63 -10.12
C HIS A 55 2.47 -17.46 -9.04
N GLY A 56 1.83 -18.55 -8.60
CA GLY A 56 0.84 -18.52 -7.52
C GLY A 56 1.42 -18.02 -6.20
N ASN A 57 2.63 -18.47 -5.83
CA ASN A 57 3.32 -18.01 -4.64
C ASN A 57 3.63 -16.51 -4.72
N LEU A 58 4.20 -16.06 -5.85
CA LEU A 58 4.49 -14.65 -6.08
C LEU A 58 3.23 -13.78 -5.98
N LYS A 59 2.13 -14.21 -6.59
CA LYS A 59 0.85 -13.50 -6.51
C LYS A 59 0.33 -13.38 -5.08
N THR A 60 0.49 -14.44 -4.28
CA THR A 60 0.11 -14.45 -2.87
C THR A 60 0.93 -13.42 -2.09
N GLU A 61 2.26 -13.46 -2.21
CA GLU A 61 3.15 -12.53 -1.51
C GLU A 61 2.93 -11.06 -1.90
N LEU A 62 2.66 -10.81 -3.18
CA LEU A 62 2.33 -9.48 -3.67
C LEU A 62 0.97 -8.99 -3.13
N SER A 63 -0.03 -9.87 -3.07
CA SER A 63 -1.34 -9.53 -2.51
C SER A 63 -1.25 -9.23 -1.00
N ASP A 64 -0.51 -10.05 -0.25
CA ASP A 64 -0.26 -9.83 1.17
C ASP A 64 0.48 -8.52 1.43
N THR A 65 1.42 -8.17 0.55
CA THR A 65 2.18 -6.92 0.65
C THR A 65 1.29 -5.72 0.39
N LEU A 66 0.40 -5.78 -0.62
CA LEU A 66 -0.60 -4.74 -0.86
C LEU A 66 -1.54 -4.57 0.33
N GLU A 67 -2.01 -5.65 0.95
CA GLU A 67 -2.87 -5.55 2.12
C GLU A 67 -2.16 -4.85 3.30
N LYS A 68 -0.87 -5.12 3.49
CA LYS A 68 -0.05 -4.42 4.50
C LYS A 68 0.11 -2.94 4.18
N LEU A 69 0.34 -2.58 2.91
CA LEU A 69 0.43 -1.19 2.47
C LEU A 69 -0.90 -0.44 2.66
N ASP A 70 -2.02 -1.05 2.28
CA ASP A 70 -3.36 -0.49 2.45
C ASP A 70 -3.68 -0.29 3.96
N LYS A 71 -3.31 -1.26 4.82
CA LYS A 71 -3.42 -1.12 6.29
C LYS A 71 -2.55 0.00 6.84
N LEU A 72 -1.32 0.13 6.35
CA LEU A 72 -0.41 1.19 6.78
C LEU A 72 -0.95 2.57 6.38
N ALA A 73 -1.43 2.72 5.15
CA ALA A 73 -2.05 3.96 4.67
C ALA A 73 -3.24 4.37 5.56
N ALA A 74 -4.12 3.43 5.90
CA ALA A 74 -5.26 3.68 6.79
C ALA A 74 -4.82 4.10 8.21
N GLN A 75 -3.74 3.54 8.74
CA GLN A 75 -3.19 3.94 10.04
C GLN A 75 -2.59 5.35 9.99
N VAL A 76 -1.88 5.68 8.92
CA VAL A 76 -1.30 7.02 8.68
C VAL A 76 -2.42 8.06 8.57
N GLU A 77 -3.48 7.79 7.82
CA GLU A 77 -4.66 8.66 7.70
C GLU A 77 -5.36 8.85 9.05
N SER A 78 -5.58 7.77 9.81
CA SER A 78 -6.16 7.84 11.16
C SER A 78 -5.30 8.65 12.13
N ALA A 79 -3.97 8.56 12.01
CA ALA A 79 -3.05 9.36 12.81
C ALA A 79 -3.14 10.84 12.42
N LEU A 80 -3.23 11.16 11.13
CA LEU A 80 -3.41 12.51 10.60
C LEU A 80 -4.72 13.16 11.09
N HIS A 81 -5.84 12.43 11.10
CA HIS A 81 -7.10 12.97 11.61
C HIS A 81 -7.05 13.26 13.11
N ARG A 82 -6.53 12.32 13.92
CA ARG A 82 -6.36 12.52 15.37
C ARG A 82 -5.44 13.69 15.69
N ALA A 83 -4.41 13.85 14.88
CA ALA A 83 -3.49 14.97 14.91
C ALA A 83 -4.23 16.31 14.73
N LEU A 84 -4.95 16.46 13.61
CA LEU A 84 -5.70 17.67 13.29
C LEU A 84 -6.77 18.00 14.33
N GLU A 85 -7.48 17.00 14.83
CA GLU A 85 -8.49 17.18 15.90
C GLU A 85 -7.87 17.68 17.21
N ALA A 86 -6.69 17.18 17.58
CA ALA A 86 -5.99 17.61 18.78
C ALA A 86 -5.48 19.04 18.66
N ASP A 87 -4.94 19.42 17.50
CA ASP A 87 -4.47 20.79 17.23
C ASP A 87 -5.64 21.79 17.23
N GLY A 88 -6.75 21.46 16.57
CA GLY A 88 -7.96 22.29 16.53
C GLY A 88 -8.56 22.56 17.92
N LYS A 89 -8.62 21.54 18.79
CA LYS A 89 -9.11 21.71 20.17
C LYS A 89 -8.19 22.58 21.04
N VAL A 90 -6.88 22.51 20.82
CA VAL A 90 -5.92 23.38 21.52
C VAL A 90 -6.06 24.82 21.03
N GLY A 91 -6.23 25.04 19.72
CA GLY A 91 -6.47 26.37 19.14
C GLY A 91 -7.73 27.05 19.67
N ASP A 92 -8.86 26.33 19.74
CA ASP A 92 -10.12 26.86 20.30
C ASP A 92 -10.00 27.15 21.81
N GLY A 93 -9.30 26.31 22.57
CA GLY A 93 -9.09 26.53 24.00
C GLY A 93 -8.23 27.75 24.37
N PHE A 94 -7.46 28.29 23.41
CA PHE A 94 -6.73 29.56 23.56
C PHE A 94 -7.47 30.76 22.95
N ALA A 95 -8.50 30.56 22.14
CA ALA A 95 -9.30 31.65 21.56
C ALA A 95 -10.34 32.22 22.55
N ASP A 96 -10.71 31.43 23.56
CA ASP A 96 -11.65 31.82 24.64
C ASP A 96 -10.96 32.42 25.89
N PHE A 97 -9.66 32.76 25.82
CA PHE A 97 -8.89 33.37 26.91
C PHE A 97 -8.39 34.79 26.61
#